data_AF-A0A4Q4VGK2-F1
#
_entry.id   AF-A0A4Q4VGK2-F1
#
_cell.length_a   1.000
_cell.length_b   1.000
_cell.length_c   1.000
_cell.angle_alpha   90.00
_cell.angle_beta   90.00
_cell.angle_gamma   90.00
#
_symmetry.space_group_name_H-M   'P 1'
#
loop_
_entity.id
_entity.type
_entity.pdbx_description
1 polymer ?
#
loop_
_entity_poly.entity_id
_entity_poly.type
_entity_poly.pdbx_seq_one_letter_code
_entity_poly.pdbx_strand_id
1 'polypeptide(L)'
;MASPTLVEISRSDLKETYIPQATITEVRHLTSYSWLEKSVPTISVPGLPPIWSPPSRPMKLAPDSGMVYIDQNAARSPRSPIEPLFRALYAQHPGFEIDDIDLVTDRNNIRKLLRFVQASSAEPFKVRIEIAGDHTAIFTRAETKTNERIEGFKGFGHNFERAYTKRQNLLSYRRLCESLQHGMVDVLGGRNLRGILNDMRRGKEEWDPEERRDTAVRSLARDSAFRLLYILILGEPLSEAQNKAMVYNVVFSVVSHRRIFRYGTRKMVREAFEARFQPSYKQLKELEKWQIQGSEEEEDVTTEEEDYFDSDWSFRDEDFRQIGQNRTQ
;
A
#
# COMPACT_ATOMS: atom_id res chain seq x y z
N MET A 1 0.12 -31.55 -25.62
CA MET A 1 -0.50 -31.22 -26.92
C MET A 1 -0.45 -29.71 -27.07
N ALA A 2 0.10 -29.19 -28.17
CA ALA A 2 0.10 -27.75 -28.41
C ALA A 2 -1.34 -27.28 -28.67
N SER A 3 -1.78 -26.19 -28.03
CA SER A 3 -3.08 -25.59 -28.33
C SER A 3 -3.14 -25.21 -29.81
N PRO A 4 -4.27 -25.44 -30.50
CA PRO A 4 -4.38 -25.11 -31.91
C PRO A 4 -4.26 -23.60 -32.11
N THR A 5 -3.44 -23.19 -33.08
CA THR A 5 -3.42 -21.80 -33.57
C THR A 5 -4.75 -21.51 -34.24
N LEU A 6 -5.50 -20.54 -33.71
CA LEU A 6 -6.78 -20.13 -34.28
C LEU A 6 -6.59 -19.19 -35.48
N VAL A 7 -5.74 -18.17 -35.30
CA VAL A 7 -5.44 -17.13 -36.28
C VAL A 7 -3.99 -16.71 -36.12
N GLU A 8 -3.33 -16.44 -37.23
CA GLU A 8 -2.01 -15.81 -37.26
C GLU A 8 -2.15 -14.41 -37.88
N ILE A 9 -1.60 -13.40 -37.20
CA ILE A 9 -1.59 -12.01 -37.68
C ILE A 9 -0.13 -11.61 -37.84
N SER A 10 0.30 -11.45 -39.08
CA SER A 10 1.62 -10.95 -39.44
C SER A 10 1.63 -9.42 -39.54
N ARG A 11 2.79 -8.80 -39.37
CA ARG A 11 2.92 -7.34 -39.59
C ARG A 11 2.61 -6.93 -41.02
N SER A 12 2.88 -7.82 -41.98
CA SER A 12 2.51 -7.61 -43.39
C SER A 12 1.00 -7.58 -43.62
N ASP A 13 0.20 -8.12 -42.71
CA ASP A 13 -1.27 -8.03 -42.76
C ASP A 13 -1.77 -6.66 -42.29
N LEU A 14 -0.96 -5.92 -41.52
CA LEU A 14 -1.27 -4.59 -41.00
C LEU A 14 -1.08 -3.47 -42.06
N LYS A 15 -1.33 -3.75 -43.35
CA LYS A 15 -1.15 -2.79 -44.46
C LYS A 15 -1.85 -1.46 -44.14
N GLU A 16 -1.41 -0.38 -44.80
CA GLU A 16 -1.93 1.00 -44.72
C GLU A 16 -3.41 1.17 -45.14
N THR A 17 -4.25 0.16 -44.92
CA THR A 17 -5.71 0.27 -44.90
C THR A 17 -6.07 1.35 -43.89
N TYR A 18 -6.50 2.51 -44.42
CA TYR A 18 -7.16 3.63 -43.76
C TYR A 18 -7.30 3.43 -42.26
N ILE A 19 -6.24 3.73 -41.50
CA ILE A 19 -6.31 3.71 -40.05
C ILE A 19 -7.11 4.96 -39.71
N PRO A 20 -8.40 4.86 -39.30
CA PRO A 20 -9.08 6.04 -38.79
C PRO A 20 -8.20 6.64 -37.70
N GLN A 21 -8.02 7.96 -37.73
CA GLN A 21 -7.13 8.65 -36.81
C GLN A 21 -7.50 8.27 -35.38
N ALA A 22 -6.67 7.44 -34.73
CA ALA A 22 -6.91 7.00 -33.37
C ALA A 22 -6.69 8.20 -32.44
N THR A 23 -7.77 8.75 -31.91
CA THR A 23 -7.75 9.86 -30.95
C THR A 23 -8.06 9.33 -29.56
N ILE A 24 -7.37 9.87 -28.56
CA ILE A 24 -7.70 9.61 -27.16
C ILE A 24 -8.65 10.73 -26.75
N THR A 25 -9.92 10.38 -26.52
CA THR A 25 -10.97 11.29 -26.11
C THR A 25 -11.63 10.80 -24.83
N GLU A 26 -12.38 11.68 -24.15
CA GLU A 26 -13.25 11.33 -23.02
C GLU A 26 -12.56 10.52 -21.90
N VAL A 27 -11.30 10.84 -21.62
CA VAL A 27 -10.53 10.16 -20.57
C VAL A 27 -11.18 10.44 -19.22
N ARG A 28 -11.72 9.39 -18.60
CA ARG A 28 -12.36 9.44 -17.30
C ARG A 28 -11.63 8.56 -16.30
N HIS A 29 -11.35 9.12 -15.13
CA HIS A 29 -10.92 8.32 -13.98
C HIS A 29 -12.13 7.60 -13.37
N LEU A 30 -12.07 6.27 -13.30
CA LEU A 30 -13.11 5.45 -12.65
C LEU A 30 -12.73 5.13 -11.21
N THR A 31 -11.60 4.47 -11.00
CA THR A 31 -11.16 4.00 -9.69
C THR A 31 -9.64 3.94 -9.58
N SER A 32 -9.15 3.78 -8.35
CA SER A 32 -7.76 3.48 -8.04
C SER A 32 -7.66 2.50 -6.88
N TYR A 33 -6.55 1.77 -6.77
CA TYR A 33 -6.26 0.93 -5.62
C TYR A 33 -4.76 0.89 -5.30
N SER A 34 -4.42 0.47 -4.10
CA SER A 34 -3.04 0.22 -3.69
C SER A 34 -2.95 -1.07 -2.88
N TRP A 35 -1.91 -1.85 -3.13
CA TRP A 35 -1.64 -3.05 -2.35
C TRP A 35 -1.08 -2.71 -0.97
N LEU A 36 -1.55 -3.43 0.06
CA LEU A 36 -1.06 -3.34 1.44
C LEU A 36 -0.15 -4.54 1.73
N GLU A 37 0.97 -4.42 2.46
CA GLU A 37 1.82 -5.57 2.81
C GLU A 37 1.16 -6.36 3.96
N LYS A 38 0.21 -7.23 3.59
CA LYS A 38 -0.53 -8.13 4.47
C LYS A 38 -0.31 -9.58 4.06
N SER A 39 -0.40 -10.50 5.03
CA SER A 39 -0.35 -11.96 4.82
C SER A 39 -1.42 -12.42 3.82
N VAL A 40 -2.60 -11.80 3.89
CA VAL A 40 -3.68 -11.96 2.91
C VAL A 40 -3.61 -10.85 1.86
N PRO A 41 -3.68 -11.16 0.56
CA PRO A 41 -3.74 -10.15 -0.51
C PRO A 41 -4.86 -9.14 -0.27
N THR A 42 -4.47 -7.92 0.12
CA THR A 42 -5.41 -6.87 0.51
C THR A 42 -5.09 -5.58 -0.24
N ILE A 43 -6.13 -4.94 -0.78
CA ILE A 43 -6.05 -3.62 -1.41
C ILE A 43 -6.76 -2.56 -0.57
N SER A 44 -6.24 -1.34 -0.59
CA SER A 44 -7.00 -0.14 -0.22
C SER A 44 -7.68 0.45 -1.44
N VAL A 45 -8.93 0.91 -1.25
CA VAL A 45 -9.76 1.54 -2.28
C VAL A 45 -10.41 2.79 -1.68
N PRO A 46 -10.23 3.99 -2.28
CA PRO A 46 -9.31 4.27 -3.37
C PRO A 46 -7.84 4.06 -2.97
N GLY A 47 -7.00 3.85 -3.98
CA GLY A 47 -5.55 3.79 -3.82
C GLY A 47 -4.97 5.15 -3.46
N LEU A 48 -3.84 5.13 -2.73
CA LEU A 48 -3.12 6.32 -2.31
C LEU A 48 -1.73 6.31 -2.96
N PRO A 49 -1.54 7.07 -4.06
CA PRO A 49 -0.23 7.13 -4.71
C PRO A 49 0.77 7.83 -3.78
N PRO A 50 2.07 7.46 -3.84
CA PRO A 50 3.12 8.20 -3.15
C PRO A 50 3.11 9.67 -3.56
N ILE A 51 3.25 10.56 -2.58
CA ILE A 51 3.24 12.01 -2.81
C ILE A 51 4.67 12.50 -2.95
N TRP A 52 4.90 13.34 -3.96
CA TRP A 52 6.18 14.00 -4.19
C TRP A 52 6.64 14.75 -2.94
N SER A 53 7.79 14.34 -2.40
CA SER A 53 8.41 14.89 -1.19
C SER A 53 9.93 14.83 -1.35
N PRO A 54 10.52 15.73 -2.16
CA PRO A 54 11.94 15.72 -2.44
C PRO A 54 12.75 16.03 -1.16
N PRO A 55 13.96 15.47 -1.02
CA PRO A 55 14.87 15.83 0.07
C PRO A 55 15.22 17.32 0.03
N SER A 56 15.39 17.94 1.20
CA SER A 56 15.73 19.36 1.32
C SER A 56 17.16 19.71 0.86
N ARG A 57 18.01 18.70 0.69
CA ARG A 57 19.38 18.83 0.19
C ARG A 57 19.61 17.81 -0.92
N PRO A 58 20.44 18.12 -1.93
CA PRO A 58 20.87 17.13 -2.92
C PRO A 58 21.48 15.92 -2.22
N MET A 59 21.07 14.72 -2.65
CA MET A 59 21.68 13.47 -2.20
C MET A 59 22.13 12.63 -3.39
N LYS A 60 23.17 11.83 -3.17
CA LYS A 60 23.59 10.81 -4.12
C LYS A 60 22.76 9.55 -3.88
N LEU A 61 22.06 9.08 -4.91
CA LEU A 61 21.27 7.86 -4.83
C LEU A 61 22.16 6.61 -4.99
N ALA A 62 21.86 5.59 -4.19
CA ALA A 62 22.38 4.25 -4.42
C ALA A 62 21.72 3.65 -5.68
N PRO A 63 22.38 2.76 -6.42
CA PRO A 63 21.73 2.00 -7.50
C PRO A 63 20.64 1.07 -6.94
N ASP A 64 19.64 0.80 -7.75
CA ASP A 64 18.54 -0.10 -7.40
C ASP A 64 19.07 -1.49 -7.06
N SER A 65 18.50 -2.12 -6.04
CA SER A 65 18.91 -3.44 -5.55
C SER A 65 17.74 -4.17 -4.89
N GLY A 66 17.90 -5.47 -4.65
CA GLY A 66 16.90 -6.27 -3.95
C GLY A 66 15.82 -6.84 -4.86
N MET A 67 14.71 -7.27 -4.25
CA MET A 67 13.58 -7.87 -4.96
C MET A 67 12.63 -6.78 -5.45
N VAL A 68 12.27 -6.84 -6.73
CA VAL A 68 11.31 -5.92 -7.35
C VAL A 68 10.21 -6.71 -8.08
N TYR A 69 9.01 -6.16 -8.10
CA TYR A 69 7.91 -6.75 -8.87
C TYR A 69 8.04 -6.41 -10.35
N ILE A 70 7.97 -7.43 -11.18
CA ILE A 70 7.73 -7.30 -12.62
C ILE A 70 6.22 -7.07 -12.81
N ASP A 71 5.40 -7.87 -12.15
CA ASP A 71 3.94 -7.80 -12.13
C ASP A 71 3.45 -8.07 -10.71
N GLN A 72 3.18 -6.99 -9.96
CA GLN A 72 2.75 -7.06 -8.57
C GLN A 72 1.38 -7.71 -8.42
N ASN A 73 0.49 -7.50 -9.39
CA ASN A 73 -0.84 -8.08 -9.40
C ASN A 73 -0.78 -9.60 -9.55
N ALA A 74 0.00 -10.08 -10.52
CA ALA A 74 0.19 -11.52 -10.71
C ALA A 74 1.00 -12.15 -9.57
N ALA A 75 1.90 -11.40 -8.91
CA ALA A 75 2.62 -11.90 -7.74
C ALA A 75 1.68 -12.14 -6.55
N ARG A 76 0.72 -11.23 -6.31
CA ARG A 76 -0.18 -11.27 -5.14
C ARG A 76 -1.47 -12.02 -5.40
N SER A 77 -1.95 -12.06 -6.64
CA SER A 77 -3.12 -12.82 -7.08
C SER A 77 -2.80 -13.58 -8.38
N PRO A 78 -2.07 -14.70 -8.31
CA PRO A 78 -1.58 -15.40 -9.51
C PRO A 78 -2.68 -16.05 -10.34
N ARG A 79 -3.80 -16.45 -9.72
CA ARG A 79 -4.93 -17.04 -10.43
C ARG A 79 -5.74 -15.98 -11.20
N SER A 80 -5.89 -14.81 -10.59
CA SER A 80 -6.72 -13.72 -11.12
C SER A 80 -6.02 -12.36 -10.97
N PRO A 81 -4.95 -12.08 -11.77
CA PRO A 81 -4.16 -10.85 -11.61
C PRO A 81 -4.97 -9.56 -11.78
N ILE A 82 -6.04 -9.58 -12.59
CA ILE A 82 -6.86 -8.40 -12.86
C ILE A 82 -8.05 -8.24 -11.90
N GLU A 83 -8.36 -9.24 -11.07
CA GLU A 83 -9.45 -9.17 -10.10
C GLU A 83 -9.41 -7.91 -9.19
N PRO A 84 -8.25 -7.46 -8.67
CA PRO A 84 -8.18 -6.25 -7.85
C PRO A 84 -8.73 -5.00 -8.53
N LEU A 85 -8.59 -4.89 -9.86
CA LEU A 85 -9.15 -3.79 -10.65
C LEU A 85 -10.67 -3.80 -10.56
N PHE A 86 -11.30 -4.96 -10.79
CA PHE A 86 -12.75 -5.10 -10.71
C PHE A 86 -13.27 -4.91 -9.28
N ARG A 87 -12.58 -5.48 -8.29
CA ARG A 87 -12.91 -5.28 -6.87
C ARG A 87 -12.92 -3.79 -6.50
N ALA A 88 -11.91 -3.05 -6.93
CA ALA A 88 -11.83 -1.61 -6.69
C ALA A 88 -12.94 -0.83 -7.41
N LEU A 89 -13.20 -1.18 -8.68
CA LEU A 89 -14.24 -0.56 -9.49
C LEU A 89 -15.62 -0.70 -8.83
N TYR A 90 -16.04 -1.93 -8.52
CA TYR A 90 -17.34 -2.20 -7.92
C TYR A 90 -17.46 -1.74 -6.47
N ALA A 91 -16.35 -1.59 -5.75
CA ALA A 91 -16.36 -0.99 -4.41
C ALA A 91 -16.72 0.52 -4.45
N GLN A 92 -16.33 1.23 -5.52
CA GLN A 92 -16.64 2.66 -5.67
C GLN A 92 -17.86 2.94 -6.54
N HIS A 93 -18.15 2.04 -7.49
CA HIS A 93 -19.24 2.16 -8.45
C HIS A 93 -20.01 0.82 -8.50
N PRO A 94 -20.85 0.51 -7.50
CA PRO A 94 -21.53 -0.79 -7.42
C PRO A 94 -22.46 -1.10 -8.61
N GLY A 95 -22.96 -0.07 -9.31
CA GLY A 95 -23.80 -0.20 -10.51
C GLY A 95 -23.06 0.11 -11.80
N PHE A 96 -21.74 -0.13 -11.87
CA PHE A 96 -20.99 0.04 -13.10
C PHE A 96 -21.29 -1.12 -14.06
N GLU A 97 -21.78 -0.83 -15.25
CA GLU A 97 -22.06 -1.84 -16.29
C GLU A 97 -20.77 -2.11 -17.09
N ILE A 98 -20.15 -3.27 -16.86
CA ILE A 98 -18.93 -3.67 -17.59
C ILE A 98 -19.23 -4.04 -19.05
N ASP A 99 -20.49 -4.37 -19.34
CA ASP A 99 -21.00 -4.76 -20.66
C ASP A 99 -21.07 -3.59 -21.66
N ASP A 100 -20.64 -2.38 -21.29
CA ASP A 100 -20.43 -1.29 -22.25
C ASP A 100 -18.95 -1.15 -22.65
N ILE A 101 -18.08 -2.05 -22.17
CA ILE A 101 -16.63 -1.96 -22.37
C ILE A 101 -16.16 -3.05 -23.33
N ASP A 102 -15.59 -2.63 -24.47
CA ASP A 102 -15.03 -3.57 -25.45
C ASP A 102 -13.72 -4.24 -24.97
N LEU A 103 -12.87 -3.50 -24.26
CA LEU A 103 -11.52 -3.94 -23.91
C LEU A 103 -11.11 -3.47 -22.51
N VAL A 104 -10.75 -4.43 -21.66
CA VAL A 104 -10.08 -4.18 -20.38
C VAL A 104 -8.63 -4.66 -20.49
N THR A 105 -7.67 -3.75 -20.35
CA THR A 105 -6.24 -4.07 -20.45
C THR A 105 -5.39 -3.19 -19.54
N ASP A 106 -4.13 -3.58 -19.35
CA ASP A 106 -3.13 -2.74 -18.70
C ASP A 106 -2.24 -2.01 -19.73
N ARG A 107 -1.46 -1.05 -19.20
CA ARG A 107 -0.49 -0.25 -19.96
C ARG A 107 0.62 -1.11 -20.58
N ASN A 108 1.01 -2.22 -19.94
CA ASN A 108 2.11 -3.06 -20.43
C ASN A 108 1.73 -3.81 -21.71
N ASN A 109 0.53 -4.37 -21.76
CA ASN A 109 0.01 -5.06 -22.93
C ASN A 109 -0.10 -4.10 -24.12
N ILE A 110 -0.61 -2.87 -23.91
CA ILE A 110 -0.62 -1.84 -24.96
C ILE A 110 0.80 -1.53 -25.46
N ARG A 111 1.79 -1.41 -24.56
CA ARG A 111 3.19 -1.20 -24.96
C ARG A 111 3.78 -2.36 -25.74
N LYS A 112 3.44 -3.61 -25.39
CA LYS A 112 3.87 -4.81 -26.13
C LYS A 112 3.31 -4.79 -27.55
N LEU A 113 2.02 -4.52 -27.71
CA LEU A 113 1.36 -4.38 -29.01
C LEU A 113 1.93 -3.23 -29.83
N LEU A 114 2.16 -2.08 -29.20
CA LEU A 114 2.78 -0.92 -29.89
C LEU A 114 4.19 -1.25 -30.39
N ARG A 115 5.02 -1.91 -29.58
CA ARG A 115 6.36 -2.36 -29.99
C ARG A 115 6.32 -3.34 -31.15
N PHE A 116 5.34 -4.24 -31.16
CA PHE A 116 5.11 -5.19 -32.25
C PHE A 116 4.82 -4.45 -33.56
N VAL A 117 3.84 -3.54 -33.55
CA VAL A 117 3.44 -2.75 -34.73
C VAL A 117 4.59 -1.88 -35.24
N GLN A 118 5.33 -1.24 -34.34
CA GLN A 118 6.47 -0.38 -34.67
C GLN A 118 7.75 -1.14 -35.07
N ALA A 119 7.73 -2.48 -34.98
CA ALA A 119 8.93 -3.30 -35.14
C ALA A 119 10.11 -2.87 -34.26
N SER A 120 9.85 -2.30 -33.08
CA SER A 120 10.87 -1.72 -32.19
C SER A 120 11.41 -2.70 -31.15
N SER A 121 10.89 -3.93 -31.11
CA SER A 121 11.44 -5.03 -30.33
C SER A 121 11.27 -6.35 -31.06
N ALA A 122 12.27 -7.23 -30.92
CA ALA A 122 12.22 -8.63 -31.36
C ALA A 122 11.87 -9.58 -30.21
N GLU A 123 11.67 -9.06 -28.99
CA GLU A 123 11.35 -9.89 -27.83
C GLU A 123 9.95 -10.50 -27.97
N PRO A 124 9.82 -11.83 -27.83
CA PRO A 124 8.52 -12.47 -27.79
C PRO A 124 7.76 -12.01 -26.54
N PHE A 125 6.45 -11.83 -26.67
CA PHE A 125 5.58 -11.49 -25.55
C PHE A 125 4.32 -12.35 -25.58
N LYS A 126 3.67 -12.45 -24.42
CA LYS A 126 2.39 -13.13 -24.26
C LYS A 126 1.39 -12.18 -23.61
N VAL A 127 0.14 -12.27 -24.06
CA VAL A 127 -1.03 -11.66 -23.42
C VAL A 127 -2.07 -12.78 -23.30
N ARG A 128 -2.68 -12.94 -22.12
CA ARG A 128 -3.81 -13.86 -21.94
C ARG A 128 -5.09 -13.09 -22.23
N ILE A 129 -5.94 -13.63 -23.09
CA ILE A 129 -7.20 -13.01 -23.48
C ILE A 129 -8.33 -13.91 -23.00
N GLU A 130 -9.30 -13.31 -22.32
CA GLU A 130 -10.55 -13.94 -21.90
C GLU A 130 -11.69 -13.06 -22.41
N ILE A 131 -12.80 -13.67 -22.86
CA ILE A 131 -14.01 -12.93 -23.21
C ILE A 131 -14.98 -13.04 -22.03
N ALA A 132 -15.35 -11.90 -21.46
CA ALA A 132 -16.35 -11.79 -20.40
C ALA A 132 -17.68 -11.34 -21.00
N GLY A 133 -18.77 -12.01 -20.61
CA GLY A 133 -20.07 -11.79 -21.24
C GLY A 133 -20.02 -12.09 -22.74
N ASP A 134 -20.67 -11.24 -23.52
CA ASP A 134 -20.83 -11.45 -24.97
C ASP A 134 -19.77 -10.73 -25.83
N HIS A 135 -19.09 -9.69 -25.32
CA HIS A 135 -18.18 -8.88 -26.14
C HIS A 135 -16.94 -8.31 -25.42
N THR A 136 -16.92 -8.20 -24.09
CA THR A 136 -15.79 -7.58 -23.37
C THR A 136 -14.55 -8.46 -23.40
N ALA A 137 -13.50 -7.99 -24.06
CA ALA A 137 -12.21 -8.68 -24.07
C ALA A 137 -11.34 -8.23 -22.89
N ILE A 138 -10.85 -9.19 -22.10
CA ILE A 138 -9.97 -8.94 -20.96
C ILE A 138 -8.56 -9.41 -21.29
N PHE A 139 -7.65 -8.44 -21.46
CA PHE A 139 -6.25 -8.67 -21.77
C PHE A 139 -5.44 -8.66 -20.48
N THR A 140 -5.18 -9.85 -19.95
CA THR A 140 -4.36 -10.04 -18.75
C THR A 140 -2.89 -10.15 -19.13
N ARG A 141 -2.05 -9.35 -18.45
CA ARG A 141 -0.60 -9.40 -18.60
C ARG A 141 -0.08 -10.81 -18.26
N ALA A 142 0.73 -11.36 -19.15
CA ALA A 142 1.39 -12.65 -18.94
C ALA A 142 2.90 -12.45 -18.99
N GLU A 143 3.56 -12.64 -17.85
CA GLU A 143 5.01 -12.58 -17.70
C GLU A 143 5.56 -13.96 -17.31
N THR A 144 6.80 -14.23 -17.66
CA THR A 144 7.50 -15.47 -17.25
C THR A 144 7.84 -15.47 -15.77
N LYS A 145 8.01 -14.29 -15.19
CA LYS A 145 8.29 -14.05 -13.78
C LYS A 145 7.45 -12.89 -13.29
N THR A 146 6.98 -12.96 -12.05
CA THR A 146 6.21 -11.89 -11.42
C THR A 146 7.09 -10.96 -10.59
N ASN A 147 8.30 -11.41 -10.24
CA ASN A 147 9.33 -10.64 -9.56
C ASN A 147 10.72 -10.99 -10.09
N GLU A 148 11.68 -10.14 -9.79
CA GLU A 148 13.08 -10.39 -10.06
C GLU A 148 13.95 -9.81 -8.95
N ARG A 149 15.12 -10.42 -8.77
CA ARG A 149 16.19 -9.85 -7.95
C ARG A 149 17.09 -9.00 -8.85
N ILE A 150 17.30 -7.75 -8.47
CA ILE A 150 18.28 -6.90 -9.13
C ILE A 150 19.66 -7.30 -8.61
N GLU A 151 20.37 -8.08 -9.42
CA GLU A 151 21.77 -8.45 -9.23
C GLU A 151 22.63 -7.57 -10.15
N GLY A 152 23.42 -6.67 -9.57
CA GLY A 152 24.21 -5.68 -10.33
C GLY A 152 23.45 -4.39 -10.65
N PHE A 153 23.97 -3.62 -11.62
CA PHE A 153 23.42 -2.30 -11.95
C PHE A 153 22.29 -2.40 -12.98
N LYS A 154 21.09 -1.95 -12.61
CA LYS A 154 19.94 -1.78 -13.53
C LYS A 154 19.49 -0.33 -13.70
N GLY A 155 19.72 0.52 -12.70
CA GLY A 155 19.26 1.91 -12.71
C GLY A 155 19.15 2.49 -11.31
N PHE A 156 18.43 3.61 -11.23
CA PHE A 156 18.18 4.36 -9.98
C PHE A 156 16.69 4.64 -9.79
N GLY A 157 15.80 4.06 -10.60
CA GLY A 157 14.39 4.45 -10.68
C GLY A 157 13.64 4.15 -9.38
N HIS A 158 13.82 2.95 -8.84
CA HIS A 158 13.14 2.54 -7.60
C HIS A 158 13.66 3.33 -6.40
N ASN A 159 14.98 3.50 -6.29
CA ASN A 159 15.59 4.27 -5.21
C ASN A 159 15.26 5.76 -5.33
N PHE A 160 15.13 6.31 -6.55
CA PHE A 160 14.67 7.67 -6.78
C PHE A 160 13.23 7.84 -6.30
N GLU A 161 12.31 6.97 -6.70
CA GLU A 161 10.92 7.02 -6.23
C GLU A 161 10.83 6.95 -4.71
N ARG A 162 11.56 6.04 -4.05
CA ARG A 162 11.58 5.96 -2.58
C ARG A 162 12.17 7.21 -1.91
N ALA A 163 13.23 7.80 -2.48
CA ALA A 163 13.87 8.96 -1.88
C ALA A 163 13.09 10.27 -2.08
N TYR A 164 12.28 10.35 -3.14
CA TYR A 164 11.59 11.56 -3.56
C TYR A 164 10.07 11.52 -3.37
N THR A 165 9.53 10.42 -2.85
CA THR A 165 8.10 10.31 -2.55
C THR A 165 7.88 9.76 -1.15
N LYS A 166 6.69 10.02 -0.59
CA LYS A 166 6.25 9.45 0.70
C LYS A 166 4.88 8.83 0.53
N ARG A 167 4.69 7.61 1.03
CA ARG A 167 3.40 6.91 0.97
C ARG A 167 2.36 7.50 1.92
N GLN A 168 2.81 8.00 3.08
CA GLN A 168 1.93 8.49 4.14
C GLN A 168 2.27 9.92 4.52
N ASN A 169 1.33 10.84 4.26
CA ASN A 169 1.33 12.17 4.84
C ASN A 169 -0.11 12.55 5.22
N LEU A 170 -0.27 13.68 5.89
CA LEU A 170 -1.59 14.18 6.29
C LEU A 170 -2.59 14.32 5.13
N LEU A 171 -2.14 14.61 3.91
CA LEU A 171 -3.03 14.72 2.76
C LEU A 171 -3.59 13.36 2.33
N SER A 172 -2.76 12.30 2.37
CA SER A 172 -3.23 10.93 2.13
C SER A 172 -4.29 10.51 3.15
N TYR A 173 -4.03 10.78 4.45
CA TYR A 173 -5.02 10.51 5.50
C TYR A 173 -6.26 11.39 5.37
N ARG A 174 -6.13 12.64 4.93
CA ARG A 174 -7.27 13.52 4.68
C ARG A 174 -8.18 12.96 3.60
N ARG A 175 -7.64 12.57 2.43
CA ARG A 175 -8.42 11.95 1.36
C ARG A 175 -9.11 10.66 1.81
N LEU A 176 -8.42 9.83 2.61
CA LEU A 176 -9.01 8.64 3.20
C LEU A 176 -10.21 9.00 4.10
N CYS A 177 -10.03 9.96 5.01
CA CYS A 177 -11.09 10.40 5.91
C CYS A 177 -12.28 10.98 5.12
N GLU A 178 -12.03 11.79 4.09
CA GLU A 178 -13.07 12.38 3.22
C GLU A 178 -13.85 11.29 2.48
N SER A 179 -13.14 10.27 1.97
CA SER A 179 -13.75 9.12 1.30
C SER A 179 -14.64 8.33 2.27
N LEU A 180 -14.18 8.09 3.51
CA LEU A 180 -14.96 7.43 4.55
C LEU A 180 -16.21 8.25 4.94
N GLN A 181 -16.08 9.57 5.03
CA GLN A 181 -17.21 10.47 5.30
C GLN A 181 -18.24 10.43 4.17
N HIS A 182 -17.78 10.49 2.91
CA HIS A 182 -18.66 10.43 1.74
C HIS A 182 -19.36 9.06 1.62
N GLY A 183 -18.66 7.98 1.97
CA GLY A 183 -19.21 6.64 2.07
C GLY A 183 -20.09 6.39 3.29
N MET A 184 -20.39 7.42 4.11
CA MET A 184 -21.22 7.33 5.32
C MET A 184 -20.74 6.25 6.32
N VAL A 185 -19.43 6.01 6.39
CA VAL A 185 -18.84 5.06 7.34
C VAL A 185 -18.75 5.71 8.72
N ASP A 186 -19.39 5.11 9.74
CA ASP A 186 -19.22 5.55 11.13
C ASP A 186 -17.84 5.13 11.68
N VAL A 187 -16.84 5.99 11.43
CA VAL A 187 -15.48 5.78 11.93
C VAL A 187 -15.42 5.86 13.46
N LEU A 188 -16.24 6.70 14.08
CA LEU A 188 -16.20 6.93 15.53
C LEU A 188 -16.87 5.80 16.32
N GLY A 189 -17.79 5.06 15.71
CA GLY A 189 -18.53 3.98 16.37
C GLY A 189 -19.24 4.49 17.63
N GLY A 190 -19.79 5.69 17.57
CA GLY A 190 -20.41 6.40 18.71
C GLY A 190 -19.44 6.90 19.80
N ARG A 191 -18.12 6.77 19.65
CA ARG A 191 -17.16 7.21 20.68
C ARG A 191 -16.83 8.70 20.59
N ASN A 192 -16.84 9.36 21.75
CA ASN A 192 -16.32 10.72 21.92
C ASN A 192 -14.83 10.71 22.35
N LEU A 193 -14.21 11.89 22.43
CA LEU A 193 -12.79 12.04 22.82
C LEU A 193 -12.45 11.36 24.16
N ARG A 194 -13.37 11.36 25.13
CA ARG A 194 -13.17 10.71 26.43
C ARG A 194 -13.21 9.19 26.32
N GLY A 195 -14.12 8.67 25.50
CA GLY A 195 -14.18 7.24 25.15
C GLY A 195 -12.92 6.77 24.44
N ILE A 196 -12.44 7.54 23.46
CA ILE A 196 -11.18 7.30 22.75
C ILE A 196 -10.00 7.29 23.71
N LEU A 197 -9.91 8.27 24.62
CA LEU A 197 -8.86 8.30 25.64
C LEU A 197 -8.92 7.09 26.57
N ASN A 198 -10.12 6.65 26.96
CA ASN A 198 -10.29 5.46 27.79
C ASN A 198 -9.81 4.20 27.09
N ASP A 199 -10.11 4.04 25.80
CA ASP A 199 -9.62 2.91 25.00
C ASP A 199 -8.11 2.89 24.89
N MET A 200 -7.49 4.05 24.68
CA MET A 200 -6.03 4.15 24.67
C MET A 200 -5.40 3.84 26.02
N ARG A 201 -6.12 4.07 27.13
CA ARG A 201 -5.69 3.68 28.48
C ARG A 201 -5.84 2.17 28.70
N ARG A 202 -6.91 1.55 28.20
CA ARG A 202 -7.13 0.10 28.27
C ARG A 202 -6.12 -0.72 27.45
N GLY A 203 -5.45 -0.10 26.49
CA GLY A 203 -4.31 -0.71 25.79
C GLY A 203 -3.00 -0.68 26.58
N LYS A 204 -2.96 -0.06 27.78
CA LYS A 204 -1.80 -0.04 28.68
C LYS A 204 -1.97 -1.17 29.70
N GLU A 205 -0.99 -2.07 29.76
CA GLU A 205 -1.00 -3.30 30.57
C GLU A 205 -1.44 -3.11 32.04
N GLU A 206 -2.13 -4.14 32.54
CA GLU A 206 -1.94 -4.67 33.89
C GLU A 206 -1.76 -6.20 33.71
N TRP A 207 -0.58 -6.74 34.05
CA TRP A 207 -0.33 -8.18 34.02
C TRP A 207 -1.16 -8.84 35.11
N ASP A 208 -2.01 -9.81 34.75
CA ASP A 208 -2.76 -10.60 35.72
C ASP A 208 -1.96 -11.85 36.12
N PRO A 209 -1.38 -11.87 37.35
CA PRO A 209 -0.59 -13.01 37.82
C PRO A 209 -1.42 -14.26 38.11
N GLU A 210 -2.74 -14.15 38.30
CA GLU A 210 -3.62 -15.29 38.59
C GLU A 210 -4.05 -15.99 37.29
N GLU A 211 -4.43 -15.24 36.27
CA GLU A 211 -4.89 -15.81 34.98
C GLU A 211 -3.76 -16.10 33.99
N ARG A 212 -2.52 -15.61 34.24
CA ARG A 212 -1.35 -15.74 33.35
C ARG A 212 -1.66 -15.34 31.90
N ARG A 213 -2.43 -14.27 31.71
CA ARG A 213 -2.83 -13.76 30.38
C ARG A 213 -2.67 -12.25 30.31
N ASP A 214 -2.28 -11.76 29.13
CA ASP A 214 -2.29 -10.34 28.83
C ASP A 214 -3.73 -9.88 28.61
N THR A 215 -4.22 -8.96 29.44
CA THR A 215 -5.57 -8.38 29.32
C THR A 215 -5.61 -7.18 28.37
N ALA A 216 -4.46 -6.75 27.82
CA ALA A 216 -4.36 -5.55 27.01
C ALA A 216 -5.01 -5.71 25.63
N VAL A 217 -6.08 -4.94 25.39
CA VAL A 217 -6.73 -4.90 24.07
C VAL A 217 -6.01 -3.90 23.15
N ARG A 218 -4.82 -4.27 22.65
CA ARG A 218 -3.96 -3.40 21.82
C ARG A 218 -4.63 -2.97 20.51
N SER A 219 -5.46 -3.83 19.92
CA SER A 219 -6.26 -3.53 18.72
C SER A 219 -7.20 -2.35 18.94
N LEU A 220 -7.92 -2.33 20.06
CA LEU A 220 -8.86 -1.26 20.42
C LEU A 220 -8.15 0.08 20.62
N ALA A 221 -6.96 0.08 21.22
CA ALA A 221 -6.17 1.30 21.37
C ALA A 221 -5.67 1.82 20.01
N ARG A 222 -5.23 0.93 19.12
CA ARG A 222 -4.79 1.26 17.75
C ARG A 222 -5.93 1.83 16.90
N ASP A 223 -7.11 1.22 16.93
CA ASP A 223 -8.32 1.73 16.27
C ASP A 223 -8.70 3.12 16.81
N SER A 224 -8.57 3.32 18.13
CA SER A 224 -8.86 4.59 18.77
C SER A 224 -7.87 5.69 18.37
N ALA A 225 -6.62 5.35 18.03
CA ALA A 225 -5.68 6.29 17.44
C ALA A 225 -6.10 6.74 16.04
N PHE A 226 -6.65 5.83 15.22
CA PHE A 226 -7.23 6.23 13.93
C PHE A 226 -8.48 7.11 14.11
N ARG A 227 -9.36 6.79 15.08
CA ARG A 227 -10.50 7.66 15.43
C ARG A 227 -10.06 9.06 15.85
N LEU A 228 -9.02 9.16 16.67
CA LEU A 228 -8.44 10.45 17.04
C LEU A 228 -7.93 11.20 15.80
N LEU A 229 -7.19 10.52 14.92
CA LEU A 229 -6.69 11.11 13.68
C LEU A 229 -7.82 11.63 12.79
N TYR A 230 -8.91 10.86 12.65
CA TYR A 230 -10.11 11.26 11.92
C TYR A 230 -10.72 12.56 12.50
N ILE A 231 -10.85 12.65 13.83
CA ILE A 231 -11.32 13.88 14.52
C ILE A 231 -10.37 15.04 14.25
N LEU A 232 -9.05 14.82 14.31
CA LEU A 232 -8.05 15.87 14.07
C LEU A 232 -8.07 16.36 12.62
N ILE A 233 -8.48 15.54 11.65
CA ILE A 233 -8.50 15.92 10.24
C ILE A 233 -9.85 16.55 9.85
N LEU A 234 -10.97 15.91 10.19
CA LEU A 234 -12.31 16.26 9.70
C LEU A 234 -13.30 16.71 10.77
N GLY A 235 -12.95 16.66 12.05
CA GLY A 235 -13.88 17.02 13.12
C GLY A 235 -14.43 18.44 12.98
N GLU A 236 -15.64 18.68 13.48
CA GLU A 236 -16.24 20.02 13.61
C GLU A 236 -15.36 20.96 14.47
N PRO A 237 -15.48 22.29 14.33
CA PRO A 237 -14.77 23.25 15.18
C PRO A 237 -15.05 22.95 16.65
N LEU A 238 -14.05 22.45 17.36
CA LEU A 238 -14.15 22.15 18.79
C LEU A 238 -14.11 23.49 19.54
N SER A 239 -14.94 23.66 20.57
CA SER A 239 -14.87 24.84 21.43
C SER A 239 -13.44 25.01 22.00
N GLU A 240 -12.87 26.21 21.85
CA GLU A 240 -11.40 26.43 21.80
C GLU A 240 -10.64 26.07 23.08
N ALA A 241 -11.23 26.24 24.27
CA ALA A 241 -10.47 26.23 25.53
C ALA A 241 -10.45 24.87 26.25
N GLN A 242 -11.62 24.22 26.42
CA GLN A 242 -11.72 22.99 27.20
C GLN A 242 -11.31 21.74 26.41
N ASN A 243 -11.52 21.74 25.08
CA ASN A 243 -11.20 20.60 24.23
C ASN A 243 -9.73 20.57 23.80
N LYS A 244 -9.04 21.71 23.68
CA LYS A 244 -7.61 21.74 23.27
C LYS A 244 -6.69 21.03 24.27
N ALA A 245 -6.91 21.21 25.57
CA ALA A 245 -6.14 20.52 26.61
C ALA A 245 -6.41 19.02 26.64
N MET A 246 -7.68 18.62 26.48
CA MET A 246 -8.06 17.20 26.38
C MET A 246 -7.44 16.55 25.14
N VAL A 247 -7.58 17.17 23.97
CA VAL A 247 -6.98 16.69 22.72
C VAL A 247 -5.47 16.56 22.85
N TYR A 248 -4.78 17.54 23.42
CA TYR A 248 -3.35 17.45 23.69
C TYR A 248 -3.01 16.24 24.56
N ASN A 249 -3.77 15.96 25.63
CA ASN A 249 -3.54 14.79 26.48
C ASN A 249 -3.73 13.47 25.73
N VAL A 250 -4.73 13.39 24.85
CA VAL A 250 -4.94 12.19 24.00
C VAL A 250 -3.79 12.04 23.00
N VAL A 251 -3.42 13.11 22.30
CA VAL A 251 -2.28 13.14 21.37
C VAL A 251 -0.99 12.75 22.07
N PHE A 252 -0.72 13.31 23.24
CA PHE A 252 0.45 12.98 24.04
C PHE A 252 0.46 11.50 24.44
N SER A 253 -0.69 10.92 24.80
CA SER A 253 -0.79 9.48 25.11
C SER A 253 -0.44 8.61 23.90
N VAL A 254 -0.74 9.04 22.67
CA VAL A 254 -0.30 8.33 21.46
C VAL A 254 1.20 8.51 21.23
N VAL A 255 1.66 9.77 21.20
CA VAL A 255 3.04 10.12 20.83
C VAL A 255 4.07 9.58 21.83
N SER A 256 3.73 9.44 23.11
CA SER A 256 4.63 8.93 24.15
C SER A 256 4.72 7.39 24.21
N HIS A 257 3.78 6.64 23.63
CA HIS A 257 3.68 5.19 23.84
C HIS A 257 4.17 4.40 22.62
N ARG A 258 5.48 4.17 22.55
CA ARG A 258 6.16 3.47 21.42
C ARG A 258 5.79 1.98 21.31
N ARG A 259 5.42 1.33 22.41
CA ARG A 259 5.04 -0.09 22.43
C ARG A 259 3.66 -0.36 21.82
N ILE A 260 2.73 0.58 21.97
CA ILE A 260 1.34 0.43 21.48
C ILE A 260 1.21 1.00 20.07
N PHE A 261 1.81 2.18 19.85
CA PHE A 261 1.69 2.95 18.61
C PHE A 261 3.01 2.99 17.86
N ARG A 262 2.98 2.54 16.60
CA ARG A 262 4.15 2.56 15.72
C ARG A 262 4.50 3.97 15.25
N TYR A 263 5.66 4.09 14.61
CA TYR A 263 6.20 5.34 14.09
C TYR A 263 5.16 6.14 13.27
N GLY A 264 4.56 5.51 12.26
CA GLY A 264 3.59 6.16 11.36
C GLY A 264 2.39 6.74 12.10
N THR A 265 1.75 5.96 12.98
CA THR A 265 0.61 6.43 13.79
C THR A 265 0.99 7.62 14.67
N ARG A 266 2.13 7.54 15.38
CA ARG A 266 2.61 8.61 16.26
C ARG A 266 2.90 9.89 15.48
N LYS A 267 3.53 9.75 14.31
CA LYS A 267 3.84 10.86 13.41
C LYS A 267 2.58 11.54 12.89
N MET A 268 1.64 10.77 12.34
CA MET A 268 0.43 11.31 11.72
C MET A 268 -0.48 12.00 12.75
N VAL A 269 -0.65 11.42 13.94
CA VAL A 269 -1.42 12.06 15.02
C VAL A 269 -0.77 13.36 15.47
N ARG A 270 0.57 13.40 15.58
CA ARG A 270 1.30 14.62 15.90
C ARG A 270 1.12 15.70 14.82
N GLU A 271 1.41 15.36 13.56
CA GLU A 271 1.29 16.31 12.45
C GLU A 271 -0.14 16.84 12.33
N ALA A 272 -1.16 15.98 12.50
CA ALA A 272 -2.56 16.39 12.41
C ALA A 272 -2.95 17.36 13.54
N PHE A 273 -2.43 17.12 14.75
CA PHE A 273 -2.62 18.02 15.87
C PHE A 273 -1.95 19.38 15.61
N GLU A 274 -0.71 19.40 15.14
CA GLU A 274 0.01 20.65 14.81
C GLU A 274 -0.66 21.44 13.68
N ALA A 275 -1.21 20.74 12.67
CA ALA A 275 -1.91 21.37 11.55
C ALA A 275 -3.24 21.99 11.96
N ARG A 276 -3.98 21.35 12.88
CA ARG A 276 -5.30 21.81 13.33
C ARG A 276 -5.24 22.79 14.49
N PHE A 277 -4.32 22.57 15.42
CA PHE A 277 -4.17 23.37 16.62
C PHE A 277 -2.77 23.98 16.62
N GLN A 278 -2.67 25.30 16.69
CA GLN A 278 -1.39 25.97 16.94
C GLN A 278 -0.93 25.64 18.38
N PRO A 279 0.01 24.70 18.58
CA PRO A 279 0.35 24.27 19.92
C PRO A 279 1.29 25.28 20.56
N SER A 280 1.24 25.40 21.88
CA SER A 280 2.21 26.25 22.58
C SER A 280 3.63 25.69 22.42
N TYR A 281 4.64 26.56 22.54
CA TYR A 281 6.05 26.16 22.53
C TYR A 281 6.35 25.03 23.54
N LYS A 282 5.73 25.07 24.72
CA LYS A 282 5.88 24.00 25.73
C LYS A 282 5.34 22.67 25.25
N GLN A 283 4.15 22.67 24.64
CA GLN A 283 3.53 21.45 24.10
C GLN A 283 4.35 20.86 22.95
N LEU A 284 4.83 21.71 22.02
CA LEU A 284 5.71 21.27 20.92
C LEU A 284 6.99 20.64 21.46
N LYS A 285 7.67 21.32 22.41
CA LYS A 285 8.90 20.83 23.02
C LYS A 285 8.72 19.49 23.74
N GLU A 286 7.59 19.29 24.44
CA GLU A 286 7.28 18.00 25.08
C GLU A 286 7.02 16.89 24.06
N LEU A 287 6.33 17.18 22.95
CA LEU A 287 6.12 16.21 21.87
C LEU A 287 7.42 15.87 21.12
N GLU A 288 8.34 16.83 20.99
CA GLU A 288 9.65 16.66 20.34
C GLU A 288 10.61 15.75 21.11
N LYS A 289 10.49 15.69 22.45
CA LYS A 289 11.29 14.76 23.28
C LYS A 289 11.12 13.31 22.85
N TRP A 290 9.97 12.98 22.29
CA TRP A 290 9.65 11.65 21.82
C TRP A 290 10.10 11.45 20.37
N GLN A 291 11.41 11.64 20.11
CA GLN A 291 12.03 11.53 18.77
C GLN A 291 11.32 10.51 17.90
N ILE A 292 10.61 11.01 16.89
CA ILE A 292 9.93 10.22 15.88
C ILE A 292 10.98 9.98 14.80
N GLN A 293 11.91 9.06 15.07
CA GLN A 293 12.87 8.52 14.12
C GLN A 293 12.56 7.03 13.97
N GLY A 294 12.34 6.58 12.75
CA GLY A 294 12.01 5.21 12.35
C GLY A 294 12.10 5.11 10.84
N SER A 295 12.45 3.93 10.31
CA SER A 295 12.41 3.66 8.87
C SER A 295 10.99 3.22 8.49
N GLU A 296 10.55 3.54 7.26
CA GLU A 296 9.27 3.05 6.70
C GLU A 296 9.21 1.50 6.63
N GLU A 297 10.34 0.81 6.80
CA GLU A 297 10.46 -0.65 6.82
C GLU A 297 9.84 -1.29 8.08
N GLU A 298 9.68 -0.55 9.18
CA GLU A 298 9.02 -1.04 10.42
C GLU A 298 7.48 -0.89 10.40
N GLU A 299 6.91 -0.29 9.35
CA GLU A 299 5.51 0.14 9.35
C GLU A 299 4.48 -0.96 9.02
N ASP A 300 4.87 -2.10 8.46
CA ASP A 300 3.89 -3.04 7.86
C ASP A 300 3.96 -4.47 8.42
N VAL A 301 3.71 -4.61 9.73
CA VAL A 301 3.23 -5.89 10.29
C VAL A 301 1.90 -5.60 10.96
N THR A 302 0.84 -6.16 10.39
CA THR A 302 -0.55 -5.92 10.78
C THR A 302 -0.92 -6.70 12.04
N THR A 303 -2.19 -6.55 12.44
CA THR A 303 -2.87 -6.90 13.70
C THR A 303 -2.89 -8.39 14.09
N GLU A 304 -1.92 -9.19 13.71
CA GLU A 304 -1.77 -10.50 14.33
C GLU A 304 -1.22 -10.30 15.76
N GLU A 305 -1.80 -11.03 16.71
CA GLU A 305 -1.29 -11.11 18.07
C GLU A 305 0.21 -11.42 17.94
N GLU A 306 1.04 -10.59 18.56
CA GLU A 306 2.46 -10.88 18.71
C GLU A 306 2.52 -12.10 19.63
N ASP A 307 2.43 -13.30 19.05
CA ASP A 307 2.82 -14.55 19.70
C ASP A 307 4.30 -14.40 20.01
N TYR A 308 4.54 -13.90 21.22
CA TYR A 308 5.83 -13.86 21.88
C TYR A 308 6.21 -15.30 22.19
N PHE A 309 6.63 -16.06 21.17
CA PHE A 309 7.35 -17.28 21.41
C PHE A 309 8.81 -16.93 21.70
N ASP A 310 9.11 -17.12 22.97
CA ASP A 310 10.39 -17.06 23.63
C ASP A 310 11.46 -17.85 22.87
N SER A 311 12.69 -17.42 23.07
CA SER A 311 13.91 -17.86 22.43
C SER A 311 14.12 -19.37 22.40
N ASP A 312 14.66 -19.87 21.29
CA ASP A 312 15.86 -20.71 21.43
C ASP A 312 16.87 -20.42 20.30
N TRP A 313 17.98 -19.80 20.72
CA TRP A 313 19.17 -19.62 19.93
C TRP A 313 19.93 -20.95 19.92
N SER A 314 19.85 -21.71 18.83
CA SER A 314 20.98 -22.53 18.39
C SER A 314 20.88 -22.87 16.91
N PHE A 315 21.60 -22.14 16.08
CA PHE A 315 22.20 -22.76 14.89
C PHE A 315 23.70 -22.64 15.04
N ARG A 316 24.31 -23.80 15.32
CA ARG A 316 25.74 -24.02 15.30
C ARG A 316 26.24 -23.81 13.86
N ASP A 317 27.28 -23.01 13.72
CA ASP A 317 28.21 -23.09 12.60
C ASP A 317 28.85 -24.48 12.63
N GLU A 318 28.38 -25.41 11.80
CA GLU A 318 29.07 -26.62 11.32
C GLU A 318 28.05 -27.50 10.58
N ASP A 319 27.90 -27.30 9.26
CA ASP A 319 27.58 -28.36 8.29
C ASP A 319 27.41 -27.80 6.87
N PHE A 320 28.51 -27.33 6.29
CA PHE A 320 28.68 -27.28 4.83
C PHE A 320 30.14 -27.57 4.49
N ARG A 321 30.57 -28.82 4.61
CA ARG A 321 31.74 -29.37 3.92
C ARG A 321 31.67 -30.89 3.89
N GLN A 322 31.77 -31.45 2.68
CA GLN A 322 31.70 -32.87 2.27
C GLN A 322 30.30 -33.24 1.80
N ILE A 323 30.03 -33.36 0.50
CA ILE A 323 30.42 -34.44 -0.43
C ILE A 323 30.17 -33.88 -1.85
N GLY A 324 30.96 -34.05 -2.90
CA GLY A 324 32.20 -34.77 -3.10
C GLY A 324 32.65 -34.55 -4.55
N GLN A 325 33.96 -34.47 -4.78
CA GLN A 325 34.58 -34.76 -6.08
C GLN A 325 35.87 -35.52 -5.81
N ASN A 326 35.78 -36.84 -5.94
CA ASN A 326 36.90 -37.73 -6.22
C ASN A 326 36.34 -38.88 -7.06
N ARG A 327 36.45 -38.73 -8.38
CA ARG A 327 36.62 -39.86 -9.30
C ARG A 327 37.57 -39.42 -10.40
N THR A 328 38.83 -39.83 -10.23
CA THR A 328 39.81 -39.95 -11.29
C THR A 328 39.78 -41.39 -11.76
N GLN A 329 39.46 -41.60 -13.04
CA GLN A 329 40.18 -42.45 -13.98
C GLN A 329 39.62 -42.21 -15.38
#